data_AF-A0A3D5Q188-F1
#
_entry.id   AF-A0A3D5Q188-F1
#
_cell.length_a   1.000
_cell.length_b   1.000
_cell.length_c   1.000
_cell.angle_alpha   90.00
_cell.angle_beta   90.00
_cell.angle_gamma   90.00
#
_symmetry.space_group_name_H-M   'P 1'
#
loop_
_entity.id
_entity.type
_entity.pdbx_description
1 polymer ?
#
loop_
_entity_poly.entity_id
_entity_poly.type
_entity_poly.pdbx_seq_one_letter_code
_entity_poly.pdbx_strand_id
1 'polypeptide(L)' 'EHDLVDTAKDIASRVSIPLPVDVVVASEFSETATATVKNISDVTADDMILD' A
#
# COMPACT_ATOMS: atom_id res chain seq x y z
N GLU A 1 8.56 4.53 -6.54
CA GLU A 1 10.02 4.72 -6.41
C GLU A 1 10.64 3.43 -5.88
N HIS A 2 10.94 2.50 -6.78
CA HIS A 2 11.43 1.17 -6.40
C HIS A 2 12.90 1.21 -5.92
N ASP A 3 13.61 2.26 -6.30
CA ASP A 3 14.98 2.59 -5.94
C ASP A 3 15.14 3.08 -4.49
N LEU A 4 14.07 3.58 -3.85
CA LEU A 4 14.11 4.08 -2.47
C LEU A 4 13.76 3.03 -1.41
N VAL A 5 13.48 1.79 -1.82
CA VAL A 5 13.07 0.71 -0.90
C VAL A 5 14.10 0.46 0.20
N ASP A 6 15.39 0.50 -0.14
CA ASP A 6 16.45 0.25 0.85
C ASP A 6 16.61 1.42 1.83
N THR A 7 16.41 2.66 1.37
CA THR A 7 16.33 3.85 2.22
C THR A 7 15.15 3.76 3.18
N ALA A 8 13.97 3.34 2.70
CA ALA A 8 12.79 3.18 3.54
C ALA A 8 13.01 2.12 4.64
N LYS A 9 13.68 1.01 4.31
CA LYS A 9 14.07 -0.02 5.28
C LYS A 9 15.06 0.49 6.33
N ASP A 10 16.06 1.28 5.92
CA ASP A 10 17.01 1.89 6.87
C ASP A 10 16.29 2.78 7.89
N ILE A 11 15.38 3.64 7.42
CA ILE A 11 14.62 4.53 8.31
C ILE A 11 13.73 3.71 9.27
N ALA A 12 12.99 2.72 8.76
CA ALA A 12 12.15 1.85 9.57
C ALA A 12 12.93 1.03 10.63
N SER A 13 14.22 0.78 10.39
CA SER A 13 15.08 0.11 11.39
C SER A 13 15.49 1.03 12.55
N ARG A 14 15.47 2.35 12.33
CA ARG A 14 15.94 3.38 13.27
C ARG A 14 14.81 3.98 14.10
N VAL A 15 13.59 3.96 13.59
CA VAL A 15 12.40 4.50 14.25
C VAL A 15 11.20 3.59 14.00
N SER A 16 10.31 3.48 14.99
CA SER A 16 9.08 2.70 14.84
C SER A 16 8.13 3.40 13.87
N ILE A 17 8.01 2.87 12.65
CA ILE A 17 7.03 3.30 11.65
C ILE A 17 5.91 2.26 11.62
N PRO A 18 4.70 2.57 12.11
CA PRO A 18 3.58 1.66 11.97
C PRO A 18 3.20 1.55 10.49
N LEU A 19 3.18 0.33 9.97
CA LEU A 19 2.73 0.04 8.61
C LEU A 19 1.24 -0.32 8.62
N PRO A 20 0.48 0.02 7.56
CA PRO A 20 -0.92 -0.36 7.45
C PRO A 20 -1.07 -1.87 7.37
N VAL A 21 -2.07 -2.40 8.08
CA VAL A 21 -2.43 -3.83 8.08
C VAL A 21 -3.53 -4.10 7.06
N ASP A 22 -4.45 -3.14 6.91
CA ASP A 22 -5.53 -3.08 5.95
C ASP A 22 -5.37 -1.85 5.05
N VAL A 23 -5.89 -1.98 3.82
CA VAL A 23 -5.85 -0.96 2.77
C VAL A 23 -7.13 -1.02 1.95
N VAL A 24 -7.53 0.13 1.42
CA VAL A 24 -8.58 0.27 0.43
C VAL A 24 -7.94 0.26 -0.95
N VAL A 25 -8.37 -0.70 -1.77
CA VAL A 25 -7.89 -0.85 -3.14
C VAL A 25 -8.98 -0.66 -4.17
N ALA A 26 -8.57 -0.26 -5.38
CA ALA A 26 -9.40 -0.25 -6.57
C ALA A 26 -8.60 -0.74 -7.79
N SER A 27 -9.28 -1.25 -8.81
CA SER A 27 -8.65 -1.69 -10.07
C SER A 27 -8.32 -0.56 -11.04
N GLU A 28 -8.84 0.64 -10.79
CA GLU A 28 -8.62 1.82 -11.63
C GLU A 28 -8.68 3.10 -10.79
N PHE A 29 -8.01 4.16 -11.26
CA PHE A 29 -8.07 5.48 -10.64
C PHE A 29 -9.28 6.26 -11.16
N SER A 30 -10.45 6.02 -10.57
CA SER A 30 -11.72 6.68 -10.90
C SER A 30 -12.59 6.87 -9.66
N GLU A 31 -13.36 7.95 -9.61
CA GLU A 31 -14.37 8.18 -8.56
C GLU A 31 -15.51 7.14 -8.59
N THR A 32 -15.67 6.43 -9.71
CA THR A 32 -16.68 5.38 -9.87
C THR A 32 -16.12 3.97 -9.64
N ALA A 33 -14.82 3.83 -9.38
CA ALA A 33 -14.18 2.53 -9.18
C ALA A 33 -14.69 1.88 -7.89
N THR A 34 -14.86 0.56 -7.89
CA THR A 34 -15.33 -0.16 -6.70
C THR A 34 -14.20 -0.27 -5.68
N ALA A 35 -14.29 0.53 -4.62
CA ALA A 35 -13.38 0.48 -3.49
C ALA A 35 -13.61 -0.80 -2.65
N THR A 36 -12.54 -1.54 -2.38
CA THR A 36 -12.60 -2.77 -1.56
C THR A 36 -11.56 -2.67 -0.45
N VAL A 37 -12.00 -2.87 0.80
CA VAL A 37 -11.09 -3.01 1.96
C VAL A 37 -10.50 -4.41 1.94
N LYS A 38 -9.17 -4.52 1.97
CA LYS A 38 -8.43 -5.79 1.98
C LYS A 38 -7.28 -5.73 3.00
N ASN A 39 -6.80 -6.88 3.49
CA ASN A 39 -5.52 -6.90 4.19
C ASN A 39 -4.39 -6.61 3.20
N ILE A 40 -3.29 -6.03 3.69
CA ILE A 40 -2.10 -5.76 2.88
C ILE A 40 -1.52 -7.03 2.25
N SER A 41 -1.75 -8.21 2.85
CA SER A 41 -1.35 -9.52 2.31
C SER A 41 -2.18 -9.97 1.10
N ASP A 42 -3.37 -9.38 0.90
CA ASP A 42 -4.36 -9.83 -0.08
C ASP A 42 -4.39 -8.91 -1.32
N VAL A 43 -3.48 -7.93 -1.38
CA VAL A 43 -3.31 -7.01 -2.52
C VAL A 43 -2.73 -7.76 -3.70
N THR A 44 -3.40 -7.68 -4.85
CA THR A 44 -2.97 -8.29 -6.10
C THR A 44 -2.19 -7.31 -6.96
N ALA A 45 -1.56 -7.79 -8.04
CA ALA A 45 -0.77 -6.93 -8.95
C ALA A 45 -1.62 -5.87 -9.68
N ASP A 46 -2.93 -6.08 -9.80
CA ASP A 46 -3.88 -5.19 -10.47
C ASP A 46 -4.57 -4.21 -9.50
N ASP A 47 -4.34 -4.37 -8.18
CA ASP A 47 -4.92 -3.52 -7.16
C ASP A 47 -4.07 -2.26 -6.93
N MET A 48 -4.69 -1.10 -7.01
CA MET A 48 -4.09 0.18 -6.61
C MET A 48 -4.51 0.51 -5.18
N ILE A 49 -3.55 0.67 -4.26
CA ILE A 49 -3.80 1.15 -2.89
C ILE A 49 -4.10 2.66 -2.95
N LEU A 50 -5.31 3.06 -2.55
CA LEU A 50 -5.79 4.45 -2.62
C LEU A 50 -6.12 5.04 -1.23
N ASP A 51 -6.23 4.21 -0.19
CA ASP A 51 -6.33 4.58 1.23
C ASP A 51 -5.83 3.41 2.11
#